data_AF-A0A8J6FYD7-F1
#
_entry.id   AF-A0A8J6FYD7-F1
#
_cell.length_a   1.000
_cell.length_b   1.000
_cell.length_c   1.000
_cell.angle_alpha   90.00
_cell.angle_beta   90.00
_cell.angle_gamma   90.00
#
_symmetry.space_group_name_H-M   'P 1'
#
loop_
_entity.id
_entity.type
_entity.pdbx_description
1 polymer ?
#
loop_
_entity_poly.entity_id
_entity_poly.type
_entity_poly.pdbx_seq_one_letter_code
_entity_poly.pdbx_strand_id
1 'polypeptide(L)'
;MNAAAEAEFNILLATDSYKVELRRGPRGRGADGGSGGGMGQVEEPPQRGGWRMEARAGGGACAAAGARPEARRDGRTLRLRLPAAWAPRRGGLDGTSRRTIGLVRGRCTLALRGHYGISVKRKVKDREVTHYKQYPPNTSKVYSYFECREKKIENSKVRKVKYEETVFYGLQYILNKYLKGKVVTKEKIQEAKEVYKEHFQDDVFNERGWNYILEKYDGHLPIEVKAVPEGSVIPRGNVLFTVENTDPECYWLTNWIETILVQSWYPITVATNSREQKKILAKYLLETSGNLDGLEYKLHDFGYRGVSSQETAGIGASAHLVNFKGTDTVAGIALIKKYYGTKDPVPGYSVPAAEHSTITAWGKDHEKDAFEHIVTQFSSVPVSVVSDSYDIYNACEKIWGEDLRHLIVSRSTEAPLIIRPDSGNPLDTVLKVLDILGKKFPVTENSKGYKLLPPYLRVIQGDGVDINTLQEIVEGMKQKKWSIENVSFGSGGALLQKLTRDLLNCSFKCSYVVTNGLGVNVFKDPVADPNKRSKKGRLSLHRTPAGNFVTLEEGKGDLEEYGHDLLHTVFKNGKVTKSYSFDEVRKNAQLNIEQDVAPH
;
A
#
# COMPACT_ATOMS: atom_id res chain seq x y z
N MET A 1 3.85 33.20 -15.76
CA MET A 1 3.45 31.78 -15.75
C MET A 1 4.62 31.00 -15.20
N ASN A 2 4.51 30.51 -13.96
CA ASN A 2 5.57 29.72 -13.33
C ASN A 2 5.50 28.31 -13.89
N ALA A 3 6.58 27.84 -14.53
CA ALA A 3 6.80 26.43 -14.72
C ALA A 3 6.87 25.80 -13.32
N ALA A 4 5.90 24.96 -12.96
CA ALA A 4 6.03 24.12 -11.79
C ALA A 4 7.32 23.31 -11.98
N ALA A 5 8.26 23.43 -11.04
CA ALA A 5 9.40 22.54 -11.00
C ALA A 5 8.86 21.12 -10.78
N GLU A 6 8.74 20.32 -11.84
CA GLU A 6 8.49 18.89 -11.70
C GLU A 6 9.67 18.30 -10.93
N ALA A 7 9.40 17.67 -9.79
CA ALA A 7 10.41 16.96 -9.03
C ALA A 7 10.95 15.83 -9.91
N GLU A 8 12.26 15.80 -10.14
CA GLU A 8 12.89 14.79 -10.97
C GLU A 8 13.46 13.69 -10.08
N PHE A 9 13.09 12.44 -10.32
CA PHE A 9 13.59 11.32 -9.54
C PHE A 9 15.10 11.13 -9.76
N ASN A 10 15.84 11.02 -8.66
CA ASN A 10 17.27 10.73 -8.67
C ASN A 10 17.52 9.26 -8.26
N ILE A 11 17.79 8.40 -9.25
CA ILE A 11 18.06 6.96 -9.03
C ILE A 11 19.32 6.69 -8.19
N LEU A 12 20.23 7.66 -8.11
CA LEU A 12 21.43 7.57 -7.26
C LEU A 12 21.10 7.81 -5.79
N LEU A 13 19.97 8.45 -5.47
CA LEU A 13 19.51 8.70 -4.10
C LEU A 13 18.25 7.91 -3.73
N ALA A 14 17.61 7.29 -4.73
CA ALA A 14 16.29 6.63 -4.62
C ALA A 14 15.20 7.56 -4.05
N THR A 15 15.25 8.85 -4.38
CA THR A 15 14.29 9.88 -3.95
C THR A 15 14.08 10.92 -5.05
N ASP A 16 12.97 11.65 -4.96
CA ASP A 16 12.75 12.85 -5.75
C ASP A 16 13.73 13.96 -5.34
N SER A 17 14.34 14.61 -6.33
CA SER A 17 15.15 15.80 -6.12
C SER A 17 14.25 17.05 -6.15
N TYR A 18 14.37 17.89 -5.12
CA TYR A 18 13.66 19.16 -5.06
C TYR A 18 14.66 20.26 -5.39
N LYS A 19 14.48 20.94 -6.53
CA LYS A 19 15.22 22.17 -6.83
C LYS A 19 14.79 23.25 -5.82
N VAL A 20 15.59 23.46 -4.79
CA VAL A 20 15.47 24.66 -3.95
C VAL A 20 16.16 25.80 -4.68
N GLU A 21 15.40 26.61 -5.43
CA GLU A 21 15.92 27.92 -5.89
C GLU A 21 16.12 28.82 -4.67
N LEU A 22 17.34 28.84 -4.12
CA LEU A 22 17.78 29.90 -3.23
C LEU A 22 17.92 31.19 -4.05
N ARG A 23 16.83 31.96 -4.17
CA ARG A 23 16.90 33.32 -4.69
C ARG A 23 17.76 34.16 -3.75
N ARG A 24 19.00 34.43 -4.14
CA ARG A 24 19.82 35.50 -3.54
C ARG A 24 19.10 36.82 -3.81
N GLY A 25 18.62 37.47 -2.74
CA GLY A 25 18.05 38.81 -2.83
C GLY A 25 19.07 39.82 -3.38
N PRO A 26 18.61 40.97 -3.92
CA PRO A 26 19.50 41.95 -4.53
C PRO A 26 20.47 42.47 -3.48
N ARG A 27 21.78 42.43 -3.77
CA ARG A 27 22.77 43.14 -2.97
C ARG A 27 22.45 44.63 -3.05
N GLY A 28 22.11 45.24 -1.92
CA GLY A 28 21.95 46.69 -1.80
C GLY A 28 23.23 47.38 -2.25
N ARG A 29 23.10 48.35 -3.17
CA ARG A 29 24.17 49.28 -3.51
C ARG A 29 24.43 50.15 -2.29
N GLY A 30 25.69 50.23 -1.87
CA GLY A 30 26.14 51.21 -0.88
C GLY A 30 25.90 52.63 -1.39
N ALA A 31 25.45 53.51 -0.51
CA ALA A 31 25.43 54.94 -0.73
C ALA A 31 26.55 55.55 0.12
N ASP A 32 27.45 56.24 -0.58
CA ASP A 32 28.50 57.09 -0.04
C ASP A 32 27.94 58.25 0.78
N GLY A 33 28.78 58.73 1.71
CA GLY A 33 28.45 59.76 2.69
C GLY A 33 28.32 61.18 2.14
N GLY A 34 27.73 62.04 2.97
CA GLY A 34 27.63 63.48 2.74
C GLY A 34 26.93 64.18 3.89
N SER A 35 27.69 65.01 4.59
CA SER A 35 27.42 65.80 5.80
C SER A 35 26.33 66.88 5.69
N GLY A 36 25.69 67.23 6.81
CA GLY A 36 25.03 68.54 7.02
C GLY A 36 24.03 68.53 8.18
N GLY A 37 24.31 69.29 9.24
CA GLY A 37 23.61 69.24 10.52
C GLY A 37 22.31 70.05 10.64
N GLY A 38 21.58 69.80 11.72
CA GLY A 38 20.43 70.58 12.19
C GLY A 38 19.69 69.86 13.32
N MET A 39 19.91 70.29 14.57
CA MET A 39 19.17 69.83 15.76
C MET A 39 17.75 70.42 15.76
N GLY A 40 16.75 69.63 16.16
CA GLY A 40 15.45 70.16 16.57
C GLY A 40 14.30 69.15 16.61
N GLN A 41 14.09 68.59 17.81
CA GLN A 41 12.85 68.00 18.35
C GLN A 41 12.34 66.65 17.78
N VAL A 42 12.26 65.69 18.70
CA VAL A 42 11.70 64.34 18.55
C VAL A 42 10.30 64.35 19.13
N GLU A 43 9.29 64.10 18.30
CA GLU A 43 7.98 63.60 18.73
C GLU A 43 7.81 62.16 18.18
N GLU A 44 7.46 61.24 19.07
CA GLU A 44 7.28 59.81 18.80
C GLU A 44 6.01 59.54 17.96
N PRO A 45 6.07 58.64 16.96
CA PRO A 45 4.88 58.02 16.38
C PRO A 45 4.59 56.64 17.00
N PRO A 46 3.30 56.23 17.03
CA PRO A 46 2.83 55.12 17.85
C PRO A 46 3.18 53.73 17.31
N GLN A 47 3.30 52.81 18.28
CA GLN A 47 3.64 51.40 18.14
C GLN A 47 2.68 50.63 17.20
N ARG A 48 3.26 49.90 16.23
CA ARG A 48 2.57 48.85 15.48
C ARG A 48 2.57 47.55 16.29
N GLY A 49 1.38 46.96 16.41
CA GLY A 49 1.12 45.72 17.15
C GLY A 49 1.93 44.53 16.65
N GLY A 50 2.63 43.88 17.58
CA GLY A 50 3.23 42.56 17.41
C GLY A 50 2.20 41.46 17.65
N TRP A 51 2.16 40.49 16.75
CA TRP A 51 1.43 39.24 16.94
C TRP A 51 2.12 38.39 18.02
N ARG A 52 1.47 38.25 19.17
CA ARG A 52 1.80 37.28 20.21
C ARG A 52 1.00 36.00 19.94
N MET A 53 1.68 34.86 19.77
CA MET A 53 1.05 33.56 19.98
C MET A 53 0.87 33.34 21.49
N GLU A 54 -0.37 33.43 21.97
CA GLU A 54 -0.76 32.87 23.27
C GLU A 54 -1.40 31.49 23.05
N ALA A 55 -0.74 30.46 23.58
CA ALA A 55 -1.36 29.16 23.79
C ALA A 55 -2.30 29.26 25.02
N ARG A 56 -3.61 29.35 24.79
CA ARG A 56 -4.62 29.18 25.85
C ARG A 56 -5.02 27.72 25.94
N ALA A 57 -4.61 27.06 27.02
CA ALA A 57 -5.27 25.87 27.54
C ALA A 57 -6.51 26.32 28.32
N GLY A 58 -7.71 26.08 27.77
CA GLY A 58 -8.97 26.27 28.47
C GLY A 58 -9.31 25.02 29.28
N GLY A 59 -9.24 25.13 30.60
CA GLY A 59 -9.87 24.19 31.52
C GLY A 59 -11.19 24.78 32.03
N GLY A 60 -12.30 24.07 31.80
CA GLY A 60 -13.57 24.25 32.50
C GLY A 60 -13.76 23.10 33.49
N ALA A 61 -14.06 23.42 34.74
CA ALA A 61 -14.24 22.50 35.86
C ALA A 61 -15.72 22.34 36.24
N CYS A 62 -16.08 21.15 36.74
CA CYS A 62 -17.10 20.92 37.77
C CYS A 62 -16.62 19.68 38.58
N ALA A 63 -16.06 19.92 39.78
CA ALA A 63 -16.59 19.57 41.11
C ALA A 63 -16.67 18.04 41.37
N ALA A 64 -16.07 17.47 42.42
CA ALA A 64 -16.15 17.91 43.82
C ALA A 64 -15.03 17.34 44.73
N ALA A 65 -14.85 18.06 45.86
CA ALA A 65 -14.22 17.67 47.14
C ALA A 65 -12.72 17.32 47.10
N GLY A 66 -11.80 17.91 47.87
CA GLY A 66 -11.87 18.80 49.02
C GLY A 66 -10.52 18.66 49.76
N ALA A 67 -10.05 19.74 50.37
CA ALA A 67 -8.80 19.90 51.14
C ALA A 67 -7.51 20.19 50.36
N ARG A 68 -7.09 21.48 50.38
CA ARG A 68 -5.71 21.94 50.16
C ARG A 68 -4.87 21.67 51.42
N PRO A 69 -3.56 21.49 51.28
CA PRO A 69 -2.67 22.33 52.08
C PRO A 69 -1.56 23.00 51.25
N GLU A 70 -1.13 24.13 51.80
CA GLU A 70 -0.15 25.08 51.31
C GLU A 70 1.23 24.46 51.09
N ALA A 71 1.88 24.83 49.98
CA ALA A 71 3.28 24.53 49.74
C ALA A 71 4.17 25.65 50.28
N ARG A 72 4.84 25.40 51.42
CA ARG A 72 6.08 26.11 51.76
C ARG A 72 7.26 25.43 51.09
N ARG A 73 8.07 26.23 50.41
CA ARG A 73 9.42 25.89 49.94
C ARG A 73 10.29 25.58 51.17
N ASP A 74 10.72 24.34 51.32
CA ASP A 74 12.11 24.09 51.71
C ASP A 74 12.57 22.67 51.34
N GLY A 75 13.87 22.53 51.15
CA GLY A 75 14.47 21.44 50.40
C GLY A 75 14.47 20.04 51.04
N ARG A 76 14.72 19.07 50.14
CA ARG A 76 15.30 17.74 50.34
C ARG A 76 14.36 16.63 50.85
N THR A 77 14.17 15.66 49.94
CA THR A 77 13.80 14.23 50.14
C THR A 77 12.31 13.91 50.34
N LEU A 78 11.69 13.32 49.31
CA LEU A 78 10.39 12.64 49.39
C LEU A 78 10.63 11.13 49.32
N ARG A 79 10.27 10.38 50.38
CA ARG A 79 10.09 8.92 50.37
C ARG A 79 8.58 8.65 50.33
N LEU A 80 8.12 7.85 49.38
CA LEU A 80 6.75 7.29 49.39
C LEU A 80 6.82 5.76 49.27
N ARG A 81 6.19 5.11 50.25
CA ARG A 81 5.96 3.66 50.36
C ARG A 81 4.84 3.26 49.39
N LEU A 82 4.97 2.10 48.74
CA LEU A 82 3.87 1.44 48.03
C LEU A 82 3.17 0.41 48.95
N PRO A 83 1.84 0.25 48.87
CA PRO A 83 1.10 -0.71 49.70
C PRO A 83 1.26 -2.14 49.20
N ALA A 84 1.36 -3.08 50.14
CA ALA A 84 1.32 -4.52 49.89
C ALA A 84 -0.13 -5.00 49.72
N ALA A 85 -0.40 -5.75 48.66
CA ALA A 85 -1.62 -6.54 48.51
C ALA A 85 -1.32 -7.81 47.70
N TRP A 86 -1.80 -8.94 48.23
CA TRP A 86 -1.96 -10.27 47.62
C TRP A 86 -0.78 -11.26 47.73
N ALA A 87 -0.88 -12.08 48.77
CA ALA A 87 -0.23 -13.39 48.87
C ALA A 87 -0.99 -14.45 48.05
N PRO A 88 -0.27 -15.47 47.54
CA PRO A 88 -0.81 -16.82 47.55
C PRO A 88 0.17 -17.88 48.12
N ARG A 89 -0.35 -18.60 49.11
CA ARG A 89 -0.21 -20.03 49.47
C ARG A 89 1.14 -20.75 49.25
N ARG A 90 1.65 -21.27 50.38
CA ARG A 90 2.66 -22.35 50.45
C ARG A 90 2.08 -23.69 49.99
N GLY A 91 2.87 -24.44 49.23
CA GLY A 91 2.75 -25.89 49.01
C GLY A 91 4.13 -26.39 48.60
N GLY A 92 4.72 -27.27 49.39
CA GLY A 92 6.14 -27.64 49.30
C GLY A 92 6.45 -28.71 48.25
N LEU A 93 7.74 -28.87 47.96
CA LEU A 93 8.53 -30.10 48.14
C LEU A 93 9.94 -29.90 47.56
N ASP A 94 10.91 -30.33 48.38
CA ASP A 94 12.26 -30.88 48.12
C ASP A 94 13.10 -30.52 46.88
N GLY A 95 14.41 -30.36 47.12
CA GLY A 95 15.42 -30.54 46.07
C GLY A 95 16.70 -29.71 46.16
N THR A 96 17.53 -29.99 47.15
CA THR A 96 19.01 -30.09 47.05
C THR A 96 19.83 -29.10 46.18
N SER A 97 20.54 -28.24 46.92
CA SER A 97 22.02 -28.11 46.91
C SER A 97 22.74 -27.10 45.98
N ARG A 98 23.50 -26.23 46.67
CA ARG A 98 24.83 -25.67 46.37
C ARG A 98 24.98 -24.70 45.18
N ARG A 99 25.35 -23.43 45.49
CA ARG A 99 26.76 -22.95 45.47
C ARG A 99 26.86 -21.46 45.87
N THR A 100 27.64 -21.24 46.94
CA THR A 100 28.67 -20.21 47.16
C THR A 100 28.37 -18.74 46.83
N ILE A 101 28.19 -17.95 47.90
CA ILE A 101 28.24 -16.48 47.92
C ILE A 101 29.72 -16.06 48.02
N GLY A 102 30.21 -15.35 47.00
CA GLY A 102 31.48 -14.63 47.03
C GLY A 102 31.22 -13.15 47.33
N LEU A 103 31.64 -12.70 48.51
CA LEU A 103 31.55 -11.31 48.95
C LEU A 103 32.83 -10.58 48.50
N VAL A 104 32.71 -9.62 47.57
CA VAL A 104 33.78 -8.65 47.29
C VAL A 104 33.23 -7.24 47.44
N ARG A 105 33.77 -6.51 48.42
CA ARG A 105 33.52 -5.09 48.68
C ARG A 105 34.18 -4.24 47.59
N GLY A 106 33.43 -3.33 46.96
CA GLY A 106 33.98 -2.37 46.00
C GLY A 106 33.07 -1.16 45.77
N ARG A 107 33.35 -0.08 46.53
CA ARG A 107 33.08 1.36 46.29
C ARG A 107 31.91 1.75 45.35
N CYS A 108 30.83 2.26 45.94
CA CYS A 108 29.88 3.14 45.26
C CYS A 108 30.53 4.49 44.96
N THR A 109 30.78 4.76 43.67
CA THR A 109 31.02 6.12 43.16
C THR A 109 29.72 6.58 42.49
N LEU A 110 29.22 7.72 42.96
CA LEU A 110 28.03 8.39 42.46
C LEU A 110 28.37 9.08 41.13
N ALA A 111 28.01 8.46 39.99
CA ALA A 111 28.08 9.09 38.67
C ALA A 111 26.67 9.46 38.19
N LEU A 112 26.29 10.71 38.45
CA LEU A 112 25.16 11.38 37.79
C LEU A 112 25.63 11.90 36.43
N ARG A 113 25.20 11.25 35.35
CA ARG A 113 24.60 11.86 34.14
C ARG A 113 24.57 10.81 33.03
N GLY A 114 23.38 10.27 32.79
CA GLY A 114 23.09 9.41 31.66
C GLY A 114 23.24 10.17 30.35
N HIS A 115 24.17 9.73 29.51
CA HIS A 115 24.03 9.84 28.08
C HIS A 115 23.00 8.80 27.65
N TYR A 116 21.73 9.22 27.53
CA TYR A 116 20.80 8.53 26.64
C TYR A 116 21.22 8.85 25.21
N GLY A 117 22.26 8.16 24.74
CA GLY A 117 22.50 8.00 23.32
C GLY A 117 21.33 7.21 22.76
N ILE A 118 20.34 7.90 22.20
CA ILE A 118 19.34 7.26 21.37
C ILE A 118 20.10 6.70 20.16
N SER A 119 20.46 5.42 20.22
CA SER A 119 20.90 4.67 19.05
C SER A 119 19.67 4.51 18.16
N VAL A 120 19.40 5.53 17.34
CA VAL A 120 18.48 5.40 16.23
C VAL A 120 19.18 4.47 15.24
N LYS A 121 18.90 3.16 15.34
CA LYS A 121 19.14 2.24 14.23
C LYS A 121 18.21 2.66 13.08
N ARG A 122 18.59 3.71 12.36
CA ARG A 122 17.97 4.08 11.09
C ARG A 122 18.29 2.95 10.12
N LYS A 123 17.36 2.02 9.95
CA LYS A 123 17.41 1.03 8.87
C LYS A 123 16.97 1.72 7.58
N VAL A 124 17.78 2.64 7.09
CA VAL A 124 17.72 3.08 5.70
C VAL A 124 18.71 2.21 4.92
N LYS A 125 18.36 1.87 3.68
CA LYS A 125 19.10 0.96 2.81
C LYS A 125 20.38 1.58 2.21
N ASP A 126 20.94 2.61 2.86
CA ASP A 126 22.18 3.30 2.46
C ASP A 126 23.37 2.34 2.27
N ARG A 127 23.30 1.11 2.81
CA ARG A 127 24.30 0.06 2.62
C ARG A 127 24.60 -0.24 1.15
N GLU A 128 23.60 -0.15 0.25
CA GLU A 128 23.77 -0.43 -1.19
C GLU A 128 24.86 0.46 -1.82
N VAL A 129 25.04 1.69 -1.32
CA VAL A 129 26.10 2.63 -1.72
C VAL A 129 27.49 2.04 -1.58
N THR A 130 27.69 1.21 -0.56
CA THR A 130 29.00 0.66 -0.17
C THR A 130 29.26 -0.74 -0.73
N HIS A 131 28.26 -1.40 -1.32
CA HIS A 131 28.34 -2.81 -1.71
C HIS A 131 29.37 -3.07 -2.82
N TYR A 132 29.65 -2.08 -3.68
CA TYR A 132 30.66 -2.23 -4.73
C TYR A 132 32.05 -2.59 -4.18
N LYS A 133 32.39 -2.14 -2.95
CA LYS A 133 33.64 -2.50 -2.24
C LYS A 133 33.59 -3.86 -1.53
N GLN A 134 32.42 -4.52 -1.47
CA GLN A 134 32.19 -5.73 -0.67
C GLN A 134 32.06 -7.00 -1.51
N TYR A 135 31.65 -6.87 -2.77
CA TYR A 135 31.67 -8.01 -3.69
C TYR A 135 33.09 -8.57 -3.82
N PRO A 136 33.25 -9.88 -4.08
CA PRO A 136 34.56 -10.45 -4.32
C PRO A 136 35.33 -9.68 -5.40
N PRO A 137 36.65 -9.49 -5.24
CA PRO A 137 37.48 -8.98 -6.32
C PRO A 137 37.30 -9.79 -7.61
N ASN A 138 37.39 -9.12 -8.77
CA ASN A 138 37.20 -9.72 -10.10
C ASN A 138 35.80 -10.32 -10.35
N THR A 139 34.77 -9.86 -9.64
CA THR A 139 33.38 -10.12 -10.01
C THR A 139 33.01 -9.32 -11.26
N SER A 140 32.53 -10.02 -12.30
CA SER A 140 32.11 -9.43 -13.59
C SER A 140 30.61 -9.57 -13.85
N LYS A 141 29.91 -10.44 -13.11
CA LYS A 141 28.45 -10.56 -13.20
C LYS A 141 27.85 -10.78 -11.83
N VAL A 142 26.76 -10.09 -11.58
CA VAL A 142 25.82 -10.35 -10.49
C VAL A 142 24.45 -10.55 -11.12
N TYR A 143 23.84 -11.70 -10.83
CA TYR A 143 22.52 -12.08 -11.28
C TYR A 143 21.63 -12.31 -10.06
N SER A 144 20.50 -11.63 -10.07
CA SER A 144 19.53 -11.64 -8.98
C SER A 144 18.13 -11.92 -9.51
N TYR A 145 17.23 -12.33 -8.63
CA TYR A 145 15.85 -12.65 -8.96
C TYR A 145 14.89 -12.18 -7.88
N PHE A 146 13.62 -12.06 -8.26
CA PHE A 146 12.51 -11.76 -7.37
C PHE A 146 11.50 -12.91 -7.35
N GLU A 147 10.97 -13.19 -6.17
CA GLU A 147 9.92 -14.19 -5.92
C GLU A 147 8.97 -13.72 -4.81
N CYS A 148 7.74 -14.23 -4.82
CA CYS A 148 6.88 -14.26 -3.64
C CYS A 148 7.09 -15.59 -2.92
N ARG A 149 7.93 -15.62 -1.88
CA ARG A 149 8.42 -16.88 -1.27
C ARG A 149 7.31 -17.75 -0.73
N GLU A 150 7.48 -19.06 -0.90
CA GLU A 150 6.71 -20.01 -0.13
C GLU A 150 7.03 -19.91 1.36
N LYS A 151 6.04 -20.19 2.21
CA LYS A 151 6.15 -20.19 3.66
C LYS A 151 5.49 -21.46 4.11
N LYS A 152 6.29 -22.42 4.59
CA LYS A 152 5.76 -23.61 5.24
C LYS A 152 5.03 -23.14 6.48
N ILE A 153 3.72 -23.37 6.52
CA ILE A 153 2.87 -22.94 7.62
C ILE A 153 3.22 -23.82 8.81
N GLU A 154 3.89 -23.28 9.83
CA GLU A 154 3.74 -23.79 11.18
C GLU A 154 2.34 -23.41 11.65
N ASN A 155 1.62 -24.38 12.21
CA ASN A 155 0.18 -24.39 12.56
C ASN A 155 -0.32 -23.26 13.50
N SER A 156 0.38 -22.14 13.68
CA SER A 156 0.13 -21.20 14.78
C SER A 156 -0.85 -20.05 14.49
N LYS A 157 -1.26 -19.80 13.23
CA LYS A 157 -2.39 -18.89 12.91
C LYS A 157 -3.09 -19.34 11.64
N VAL A 158 -4.22 -20.04 11.76
CA VAL A 158 -5.10 -20.38 10.63
C VAL A 158 -5.64 -19.08 10.05
N ARG A 159 -5.02 -18.55 9.00
CA ARG A 159 -5.65 -17.52 8.16
C ARG A 159 -6.80 -18.20 7.41
N LYS A 160 -7.99 -17.60 7.46
CA LYS A 160 -9.17 -18.10 6.72
C LYS A 160 -8.91 -18.12 5.21
N VAL A 161 -8.14 -17.17 4.69
CA VAL A 161 -7.72 -17.09 3.28
C VAL A 161 -6.21 -17.30 3.15
N LYS A 162 -5.82 -18.18 2.22
CA LYS A 162 -4.42 -18.46 1.88
C LYS A 162 -4.08 -17.85 0.53
N TYR A 163 -2.91 -17.20 0.45
CA TYR A 163 -2.37 -16.68 -0.79
C TYR A 163 -1.40 -17.70 -1.40
N GLU A 164 -1.94 -18.63 -2.19
CA GLU A 164 -1.17 -19.71 -2.82
C GLU A 164 -0.55 -19.28 -4.16
N GLU A 165 -1.21 -18.36 -4.84
CA GLU A 165 -0.79 -17.76 -6.10
C GLU A 165 -0.78 -16.23 -6.01
N THR A 166 -0.07 -15.59 -6.93
CA THR A 166 0.13 -14.14 -6.96
C THR A 166 -0.07 -13.61 -8.36
N VAL A 167 -0.69 -12.44 -8.48
CA VAL A 167 -0.82 -11.71 -9.74
C VAL A 167 0.42 -10.84 -9.93
N PHE A 168 1.23 -11.12 -10.95
CA PHE A 168 2.39 -10.30 -11.26
C PHE A 168 1.97 -9.01 -11.98
N TYR A 169 2.15 -7.85 -11.35
CA TYR A 169 1.73 -6.56 -11.91
C TYR A 169 2.57 -5.40 -11.34
N GLY A 170 2.82 -4.38 -12.15
CA GLY A 170 3.42 -3.10 -11.73
C GLY A 170 4.91 -2.91 -12.03
N LEU A 171 5.59 -3.89 -12.63
CA LEU A 171 7.00 -3.75 -13.01
C LEU A 171 7.17 -2.73 -14.15
N GLN A 172 6.31 -2.76 -15.17
CA GLN A 172 6.29 -1.86 -16.31
C GLN A 172 6.19 -0.39 -15.90
N TYR A 173 5.41 -0.09 -14.86
CA TYR A 173 5.38 1.24 -14.24
C TYR A 173 6.78 1.66 -13.77
N ILE A 174 7.44 0.82 -12.98
CA ILE A 174 8.78 1.09 -12.43
C ILE A 174 9.81 1.26 -13.55
N LEU A 175 9.81 0.35 -14.53
CA LEU A 175 10.74 0.40 -15.67
C LEU A 175 10.60 1.72 -16.44
N ASN A 176 9.36 2.14 -16.73
CA ASN A 176 9.09 3.34 -17.50
C ASN A 176 9.31 4.64 -16.72
N LYS A 177 8.98 4.68 -15.43
CA LYS A 177 9.08 5.90 -14.63
C LYS A 177 10.50 6.15 -14.12
N TYR A 178 11.22 5.09 -13.76
CA TYR A 178 12.43 5.23 -12.95
C TYR A 178 13.71 4.73 -13.61
N LEU A 179 13.63 3.77 -14.54
CA LEU A 179 14.84 3.08 -15.04
C LEU A 179 15.17 3.38 -16.50
N LYS A 180 14.18 3.68 -17.35
CA LYS A 180 14.40 3.90 -18.78
C LYS A 180 15.03 5.25 -19.09
N GLY A 181 15.77 5.30 -20.19
CA GLY A 181 16.37 6.51 -20.73
C GLY A 181 17.64 6.92 -19.98
N LYS A 182 17.96 8.21 -20.10
CA LYS A 182 19.09 8.86 -19.44
C LYS A 182 18.72 9.20 -18.00
N VAL A 183 19.02 8.29 -17.08
CA VAL A 183 18.68 8.44 -15.66
C VAL A 183 19.85 8.96 -14.82
N VAL A 184 21.07 8.92 -15.38
CA VAL A 184 22.30 9.46 -14.78
C VAL A 184 22.69 10.76 -15.49
N THR A 185 23.00 11.80 -14.71
CA THR A 185 23.54 13.07 -15.21
C THR A 185 24.67 13.54 -14.29
N LYS A 186 25.49 14.51 -14.73
CA LYS A 186 26.56 15.07 -13.90
C LYS A 186 26.02 15.69 -12.61
N GLU A 187 24.88 16.35 -12.72
CA GLU A 187 24.19 17.02 -11.60
C GLU A 187 23.72 15.99 -10.58
N LYS A 188 23.10 14.89 -11.02
CA LYS A 188 22.65 13.80 -10.13
C LYS A 188 23.82 13.10 -9.43
N ILE A 189 24.95 12.93 -10.12
CA ILE A 189 26.18 12.36 -9.53
C ILE A 189 26.73 13.29 -8.45
N GLN A 190 26.82 14.59 -8.74
CA GLN A 190 27.34 15.58 -7.80
C GLN A 190 26.44 15.71 -6.57
N GLU A 191 25.13 15.81 -6.76
CA GLU A 191 24.14 15.82 -5.67
C GLU A 191 24.27 14.56 -4.79
N ALA A 192 24.33 13.37 -5.41
CA ALA A 192 24.46 12.12 -4.68
C ALA A 192 25.77 12.06 -3.87
N LYS A 193 26.88 12.51 -4.46
CA LYS A 193 28.17 12.59 -3.78
C LYS A 193 28.12 13.49 -2.55
N GLU A 194 27.54 14.69 -2.68
CA GLU A 194 27.39 15.64 -1.57
C GLU A 194 26.52 15.07 -0.45
N VAL A 195 25.35 14.54 -0.80
CA VAL A 195 24.43 13.92 0.17
C VAL A 195 25.09 12.74 0.87
N TYR A 196 25.76 11.85 0.14
CA TYR A 196 26.38 10.67 0.74
C TYR A 196 27.62 11.00 1.57
N LYS A 197 28.40 12.00 1.17
CA LYS A 197 29.52 12.49 1.97
C LYS A 197 29.04 12.94 3.35
N GLU A 198 27.97 13.75 3.40
CA GLU A 198 27.38 14.18 4.66
C GLU A 198 26.70 13.03 5.41
N HIS A 199 25.99 12.15 4.71
CA HIS A 199 25.27 11.05 5.33
C HIS A 199 26.22 10.05 6.02
N PHE A 200 27.32 9.69 5.36
CA PHE A 200 28.29 8.73 5.88
C PHE A 200 29.42 9.37 6.69
N GLN A 201 29.59 10.70 6.57
CA GLN A 201 30.80 11.40 7.04
C GLN A 201 32.07 10.75 6.46
N ASP A 202 31.98 10.25 5.22
CA ASP A 202 33.03 9.53 4.49
C ASP A 202 32.79 9.60 2.97
N ASP A 203 33.86 9.54 2.17
CA ASP A 203 33.80 9.59 0.70
C ASP A 203 33.61 8.18 0.08
N VAL A 204 32.60 7.45 0.56
CA VAL A 204 32.36 6.03 0.17
C VAL A 204 31.59 5.86 -1.15
N PHE A 205 30.99 6.93 -1.68
CA PHE A 205 30.16 6.86 -2.88
C PHE A 205 30.94 6.43 -4.14
N ASN A 206 30.39 5.52 -4.95
CA ASN A 206 31.01 5.02 -6.18
C ASN A 206 30.89 6.02 -7.35
N GLU A 207 31.43 7.23 -7.19
CA GLU A 207 31.41 8.28 -8.21
C GLU A 207 32.02 7.81 -9.54
N ARG A 208 33.11 7.02 -9.50
CA ARG A 208 33.76 6.48 -10.70
C ARG A 208 32.82 5.57 -11.49
N GLY A 209 32.15 4.64 -10.80
CA GLY A 209 31.19 3.72 -11.44
C GLY A 209 30.00 4.44 -12.07
N TRP A 210 29.50 5.48 -11.41
CA TRP A 210 28.40 6.29 -11.95
C TRP A 210 28.82 7.17 -13.15
N ASN A 211 30.01 7.79 -13.09
CA ASN A 211 30.55 8.51 -14.25
C ASN A 211 30.80 7.57 -15.43
N TYR A 212 31.27 6.34 -15.19
CA TYR A 212 31.41 5.34 -16.26
C TYR A 212 30.10 5.07 -17.01
N ILE A 213 28.98 4.90 -16.28
CA ILE A 213 27.66 4.72 -16.89
C ILE A 213 27.25 5.96 -17.69
N LEU A 214 27.50 7.15 -17.14
CA LEU A 214 27.22 8.41 -17.84
C LEU A 214 28.00 8.53 -19.15
N GLU A 215 29.30 8.28 -19.12
CA GLU A 215 30.20 8.47 -20.26
C GLU A 215 30.04 7.37 -21.33
N LYS A 216 29.95 6.10 -20.91
CA LYS A 216 29.90 4.97 -21.85
C LYS A 216 28.51 4.71 -22.43
N TYR A 217 27.46 4.96 -21.63
CA TYR A 217 26.07 4.61 -21.98
C TYR A 217 25.15 5.83 -22.07
N ASP A 218 25.70 7.05 -22.10
CA ASP A 218 24.91 8.30 -22.04
C ASP A 218 23.89 8.27 -20.87
N GLY A 219 24.32 7.74 -19.72
CA GLY A 219 23.50 7.63 -18.51
C GLY A 219 22.37 6.60 -18.57
N HIS A 220 22.35 5.71 -19.56
CA HIS A 220 21.43 4.56 -19.64
C HIS A 220 21.97 3.39 -18.81
N LEU A 221 21.13 2.74 -18.01
CA LEU A 221 21.56 1.65 -17.13
C LEU A 221 21.89 0.38 -17.94
N PRO A 222 23.13 -0.15 -17.88
CA PRO A 222 23.54 -1.37 -18.60
C PRO A 222 23.10 -2.65 -17.86
N ILE A 223 21.79 -2.81 -17.71
CA ILE A 223 21.12 -3.93 -17.04
C ILE A 223 20.15 -4.62 -17.99
N GLU A 224 19.96 -5.91 -17.80
CA GLU A 224 18.90 -6.69 -18.43
C GLU A 224 17.92 -7.18 -17.35
N VAL A 225 16.62 -7.01 -17.61
CA VAL A 225 15.55 -7.52 -16.77
C VAL A 225 14.69 -8.46 -17.61
N LYS A 226 14.53 -9.71 -17.15
CA LYS A 226 13.56 -10.66 -17.70
C LYS A 226 12.42 -10.85 -16.73
N ALA A 227 11.18 -10.89 -17.21
CA ALA A 227 10.00 -11.03 -16.36
C ALA A 227 8.92 -11.87 -17.01
N VAL A 228 8.13 -12.55 -16.18
CA VAL A 228 6.87 -13.17 -16.60
C VAL A 228 5.89 -12.08 -17.09
N PRO A 229 4.99 -12.35 -18.06
CA PRO A 229 4.02 -11.35 -18.50
C PRO A 229 3.18 -10.77 -17.36
N GLU A 230 2.94 -9.45 -17.38
CA GLU A 230 2.05 -8.85 -16.38
C GLU A 230 0.62 -9.38 -16.51
N GLY A 231 -0.06 -9.49 -15.37
CA GLY A 231 -1.34 -10.18 -15.20
C GLY A 231 -1.21 -11.69 -14.99
N SER A 232 -0.04 -12.29 -15.23
CA SER A 232 0.15 -13.74 -14.99
C SER A 232 -0.09 -14.10 -13.52
N VAL A 233 -0.84 -15.18 -13.31
CA VAL A 233 -1.15 -15.74 -11.99
C VAL A 233 -0.18 -16.89 -11.71
N ILE A 234 0.80 -16.64 -10.84
CA ILE A 234 1.93 -17.53 -10.59
C ILE A 234 1.91 -18.05 -9.15
N PRO A 235 2.02 -19.37 -8.92
CA PRO A 235 2.16 -19.95 -7.59
C PRO A 235 3.38 -19.41 -6.85
N ARG A 236 3.25 -19.25 -5.52
CA ARG A 236 4.36 -18.80 -4.66
C ARG A 236 5.60 -19.69 -4.81
N GLY A 237 6.77 -19.14 -4.54
CA GLY A 237 8.05 -19.85 -4.64
C GLY A 237 8.59 -19.99 -6.06
N ASN A 238 7.99 -19.30 -7.03
CA ASN A 238 8.49 -19.20 -8.39
C ASN A 238 9.16 -17.85 -8.67
N VAL A 239 10.10 -17.86 -9.62
CA VAL A 239 10.74 -16.64 -10.13
C VAL A 239 9.73 -15.83 -10.93
N LEU A 240 9.62 -14.54 -10.63
CA LEU A 240 8.75 -13.60 -11.36
C LEU A 240 9.54 -12.71 -12.30
N PHE A 241 10.71 -12.24 -11.86
CA PHE A 241 11.65 -11.53 -12.70
C PHE A 241 13.09 -11.73 -12.23
N THR A 242 14.03 -11.51 -13.15
CA THR A 242 15.47 -11.63 -12.96
C THR A 242 16.16 -10.37 -13.45
N VAL A 243 17.32 -10.05 -12.87
CA VAL A 243 18.09 -8.86 -13.15
C VAL A 243 19.56 -9.22 -13.22
N GLU A 244 20.26 -8.75 -14.25
CA GLU A 244 21.70 -8.89 -14.37
C GLU A 244 22.34 -7.66 -15.02
N ASN A 245 23.60 -7.40 -14.66
CA ASN A 245 24.42 -6.43 -15.37
C ASN A 245 24.86 -7.01 -16.73
N THR A 246 24.84 -6.15 -17.73
CA THR A 246 25.27 -6.47 -19.11
C THR A 246 26.71 -6.01 -19.40
N ASP A 247 27.26 -5.16 -18.55
CA ASP A 247 28.66 -4.71 -18.59
C ASP A 247 29.40 -5.16 -17.31
N PRO A 248 30.60 -5.78 -17.42
CA PRO A 248 31.39 -6.23 -16.27
C PRO A 248 31.70 -5.16 -15.22
N GLU A 249 31.92 -3.90 -15.61
CA GLU A 249 32.23 -2.79 -14.69
C GLU A 249 31.01 -2.37 -13.85
N CYS A 250 29.81 -2.85 -14.23
CA CYS A 250 28.54 -2.52 -13.60
C CYS A 250 27.99 -3.65 -12.73
N TYR A 251 28.83 -4.60 -12.27
CA TYR A 251 28.41 -5.72 -11.41
C TYR A 251 27.63 -5.28 -10.15
N TRP A 252 27.99 -4.14 -9.57
CA TRP A 252 27.38 -3.58 -8.37
C TRP A 252 25.96 -3.02 -8.62
N LEU A 253 25.62 -2.72 -9.87
CA LEU A 253 24.36 -2.07 -10.25
C LEU A 253 23.15 -3.01 -10.11
N THR A 254 23.32 -4.31 -10.31
CA THR A 254 22.24 -5.32 -10.23
C THR A 254 21.46 -5.22 -8.92
N ASN A 255 22.17 -5.10 -7.79
CA ASN A 255 21.55 -4.99 -6.47
C ASN A 255 21.37 -3.54 -6.02
N TRP A 256 21.95 -2.56 -6.69
CA TRP A 256 21.64 -1.14 -6.42
C TRP A 256 20.15 -0.86 -6.67
N ILE A 257 19.62 -1.38 -7.77
CA ILE A 257 18.20 -1.19 -8.14
C ILE A 257 17.25 -2.16 -7.41
N GLU A 258 17.76 -2.98 -6.48
CA GLU A 258 16.94 -3.88 -5.68
C GLU A 258 15.82 -3.10 -4.97
N THR A 259 16.17 -1.98 -4.34
CA THR A 259 15.23 -1.21 -3.52
C THR A 259 14.02 -0.73 -4.31
N ILE A 260 14.24 -0.12 -5.47
CA ILE A 260 13.16 0.39 -6.33
C ILE A 260 12.37 -0.75 -6.97
N LEU A 261 13.03 -1.83 -7.42
CA LEU A 261 12.34 -2.98 -8.02
C LEU A 261 11.51 -3.76 -7.00
N VAL A 262 11.98 -3.90 -5.76
CA VAL A 262 11.25 -4.61 -4.70
C VAL A 262 9.94 -3.90 -4.36
N GLN A 263 9.81 -2.59 -4.58
CA GLN A 263 8.55 -1.86 -4.40
C GLN A 263 7.41 -2.41 -5.27
N SER A 264 7.70 -3.20 -6.31
CA SER A 264 6.70 -4.01 -7.04
C SER A 264 5.90 -4.96 -6.13
N TRP A 265 6.38 -5.24 -4.90
CA TRP A 265 5.60 -5.96 -3.90
C TRP A 265 4.22 -5.34 -3.67
N TYR A 266 4.12 -4.01 -3.72
CA TYR A 266 2.89 -3.29 -3.44
C TYR A 266 1.79 -3.56 -4.49
N PRO A 267 1.99 -3.27 -5.79
CA PRO A 267 1.00 -3.60 -6.83
C PRO A 267 0.72 -5.11 -6.92
N ILE A 268 1.72 -5.98 -6.78
CA ILE A 268 1.52 -7.44 -6.73
C ILE A 268 0.57 -7.82 -5.59
N THR A 269 0.78 -7.26 -4.40
CA THR A 269 -0.02 -7.59 -3.22
C THR A 269 -1.44 -7.05 -3.31
N VAL A 270 -1.63 -5.82 -3.80
CA VAL A 270 -2.96 -5.24 -4.00
C VAL A 270 -3.73 -6.03 -5.06
N ALA A 271 -3.12 -6.30 -6.23
CA ALA A 271 -3.77 -7.07 -7.29
C ALA A 271 -4.14 -8.48 -6.83
N THR A 272 -3.25 -9.15 -6.09
CA THR A 272 -3.50 -10.48 -5.53
C THR A 272 -4.61 -10.47 -4.49
N ASN A 273 -4.56 -9.57 -3.49
CA ASN A 273 -5.59 -9.45 -2.45
C ASN A 273 -6.95 -9.08 -3.03
N SER A 274 -6.99 -8.19 -4.03
CA SER A 274 -8.19 -7.87 -4.77
C SER A 274 -8.74 -9.10 -5.53
N ARG A 275 -7.87 -9.88 -6.18
CA ARG A 275 -8.27 -11.11 -6.89
C ARG A 275 -8.82 -12.18 -5.96
N GLU A 276 -8.23 -12.37 -4.78
CA GLU A 276 -8.75 -13.31 -3.77
C GLU A 276 -10.13 -12.89 -3.24
N GLN A 277 -10.37 -11.59 -3.08
CA GLN A 277 -11.72 -11.08 -2.78
C GLN A 277 -12.69 -11.32 -3.93
N LYS A 278 -12.24 -11.19 -5.19
CA LYS A 278 -13.04 -11.53 -6.36
C LYS A 278 -13.43 -13.00 -6.40
N LYS A 279 -12.53 -13.93 -6.01
CA LYS A 279 -12.86 -15.36 -5.89
C LYS A 279 -13.97 -15.63 -4.89
N ILE A 280 -13.91 -14.98 -3.72
CA ILE A 280 -14.96 -15.07 -2.70
C ILE A 280 -16.29 -14.58 -3.30
N LEU A 281 -16.30 -13.38 -3.88
CA LEU A 281 -17.50 -12.81 -4.49
C LEU A 281 -18.07 -13.68 -5.60
N ALA A 282 -17.23 -14.17 -6.52
CA ALA A 282 -17.64 -15.02 -7.63
C ALA A 282 -18.29 -16.32 -7.13
N LYS A 283 -17.67 -16.98 -6.15
CA LYS A 283 -18.22 -18.20 -5.54
C LYS A 283 -19.62 -17.95 -4.97
N TYR A 284 -19.76 -16.96 -4.09
CA TYR A 284 -21.04 -16.73 -3.41
C TYR A 284 -22.10 -16.15 -4.34
N LEU A 285 -21.70 -15.33 -5.33
CA LEU A 285 -22.62 -14.84 -6.36
C LEU A 285 -23.14 -15.99 -7.22
N LEU A 286 -22.27 -16.90 -7.68
CA LEU A 286 -22.69 -18.06 -8.47
C LEU A 286 -23.60 -19.01 -7.67
N GLU A 287 -23.26 -19.27 -6.41
CA GLU A 287 -24.08 -20.12 -5.52
C GLU A 287 -25.47 -19.53 -5.25
N THR A 288 -25.58 -18.20 -5.15
CA THR A 288 -26.82 -17.52 -4.74
C THR A 288 -27.64 -16.96 -5.89
N SER A 289 -27.07 -16.78 -7.09
CA SER A 289 -27.76 -16.25 -8.29
C SER A 289 -27.75 -17.22 -9.47
N GLY A 290 -26.72 -18.07 -9.59
CA GLY A 290 -26.51 -18.94 -10.74
C GLY A 290 -25.73 -18.32 -11.90
N ASN A 291 -25.29 -17.07 -11.80
CA ASN A 291 -24.41 -16.41 -12.77
C ASN A 291 -23.36 -15.52 -12.06
N LEU A 292 -22.59 -14.77 -12.84
CA LEU A 292 -21.57 -13.84 -12.34
C LEU A 292 -21.88 -12.38 -12.69
N ASP A 293 -23.13 -12.07 -13.05
CA ASP A 293 -23.50 -10.75 -13.55
C ASP A 293 -23.22 -9.66 -12.50
N GLY A 294 -22.51 -8.63 -12.93
CA GLY A 294 -22.11 -7.50 -12.09
C GLY A 294 -20.92 -7.78 -11.16
N LEU A 295 -20.29 -8.96 -11.22
CA LEU A 295 -19.09 -9.29 -10.44
C LEU A 295 -17.99 -8.22 -10.58
N GLU A 296 -17.81 -7.68 -11.78
CA GLU A 296 -16.78 -6.65 -12.05
C GLU A 296 -16.98 -5.35 -11.26
N TYR A 297 -18.17 -5.12 -10.70
CA TYR A 297 -18.52 -3.93 -9.92
C TYR A 297 -18.86 -4.26 -8.46
N LYS A 298 -18.69 -5.51 -8.00
CA LYS A 298 -19.04 -5.93 -6.63
C LYS A 298 -18.07 -5.44 -5.55
N LEU A 299 -16.85 -5.05 -5.91
CA LEU A 299 -15.88 -4.47 -4.98
C LEU A 299 -15.35 -3.16 -5.56
N HIS A 300 -15.71 -2.05 -4.93
CA HIS A 300 -15.36 -0.69 -5.32
C HIS A 300 -14.22 -0.16 -4.44
N ASP A 301 -13.25 0.48 -5.06
CA ASP A 301 -12.12 1.07 -4.34
C ASP A 301 -12.48 2.46 -3.75
N PHE A 302 -12.48 2.53 -2.41
CA PHE A 302 -12.66 3.75 -1.60
C PHE A 302 -11.35 4.21 -0.94
N GLY A 303 -10.20 3.72 -1.42
CA GLY A 303 -8.93 3.78 -0.71
C GLY A 303 -8.16 5.09 -0.85
N TYR A 304 -8.56 6.02 -1.73
CA TYR A 304 -7.75 7.20 -2.06
C TYR A 304 -7.27 7.99 -0.84
N ARG A 305 -8.17 8.32 0.09
CA ARG A 305 -7.82 9.07 1.32
C ARG A 305 -7.07 8.24 2.37
N GLY A 306 -7.10 6.91 2.24
CA GLY A 306 -6.57 5.96 3.23
C GLY A 306 -5.15 5.47 2.94
N VAL A 307 -4.56 5.87 1.81
CA VAL A 307 -3.19 5.47 1.45
C VAL A 307 -2.14 6.47 1.90
N SER A 308 -0.87 6.04 1.93
CA SER A 308 0.26 6.83 2.42
C SER A 308 0.76 7.94 1.49
N SER A 309 0.39 7.95 0.20
CA SER A 309 0.80 9.00 -0.75
C SER A 309 -0.07 9.03 -2.01
N GLN A 310 0.04 10.10 -2.80
CA GLN A 310 -0.63 10.22 -4.11
C GLN A 310 -0.13 9.17 -5.12
N GLU A 311 1.17 8.88 -5.12
CA GLU A 311 1.71 7.84 -6.00
C GLU A 311 1.22 6.45 -5.58
N THR A 312 1.17 6.17 -4.27
CA THR A 312 0.58 4.95 -3.72
C THR A 312 -0.89 4.82 -4.15
N ALA A 313 -1.66 5.90 -4.15
CA ALA A 313 -3.05 5.89 -4.61
C ALA A 313 -3.16 5.44 -6.07
N GLY A 314 -2.34 6.03 -6.96
CA GLY A 314 -2.33 5.65 -8.37
C GLY A 314 -1.94 4.19 -8.58
N ILE A 315 -0.86 3.73 -7.94
CA ILE A 315 -0.37 2.36 -8.08
C ILE A 315 -1.41 1.37 -7.53
N GLY A 316 -1.92 1.61 -6.33
CA GLY A 316 -2.87 0.73 -5.64
C GLY A 316 -4.18 0.61 -6.40
N ALA A 317 -4.78 1.73 -6.79
CA ALA A 317 -6.02 1.73 -7.57
C ALA A 317 -5.84 1.04 -8.93
N SER A 318 -4.70 1.25 -9.60
CA SER A 318 -4.42 0.54 -10.85
C SER A 318 -4.33 -0.97 -10.68
N ALA A 319 -3.77 -1.43 -9.55
CA ALA A 319 -3.65 -2.84 -9.22
C ALA A 319 -5.01 -3.48 -8.86
N HIS A 320 -5.89 -2.74 -8.18
CA HIS A 320 -7.26 -3.19 -7.95
C HIS A 320 -8.04 -3.33 -9.27
N LEU A 321 -7.90 -2.35 -10.17
CA LEU A 321 -8.57 -2.34 -11.47
C LEU A 321 -8.13 -3.50 -12.40
N VAL A 322 -7.07 -4.25 -12.09
CA VAL A 322 -6.77 -5.50 -12.78
C VAL A 322 -7.93 -6.50 -12.64
N ASN A 323 -8.68 -6.45 -11.53
CA ASN A 323 -9.70 -7.43 -11.20
C ASN A 323 -11.13 -6.89 -11.31
N PHE A 324 -11.32 -5.60 -11.04
CA PHE A 324 -12.63 -4.92 -10.99
C PHE A 324 -12.64 -3.66 -11.86
N LYS A 325 -13.83 -3.06 -11.99
CA LYS A 325 -14.07 -1.85 -12.79
C LYS A 325 -14.57 -0.66 -11.96
N GLY A 326 -14.83 -0.81 -10.67
CA GLY A 326 -15.30 0.27 -9.78
C GLY A 326 -14.16 0.93 -8.97
N THR A 327 -14.00 2.26 -9.07
CA THR A 327 -13.03 3.00 -8.23
C THR A 327 -13.40 4.47 -8.08
N ASP A 328 -13.22 5.02 -6.87
CA ASP A 328 -13.22 6.47 -6.60
C ASP A 328 -11.79 7.04 -6.52
N THR A 329 -10.77 6.18 -6.63
CA THR A 329 -9.36 6.57 -6.62
C THR A 329 -8.90 6.96 -8.03
N VAL A 330 -9.29 8.16 -8.46
CA VAL A 330 -9.05 8.70 -9.81
C VAL A 330 -7.58 8.62 -10.27
N ALA A 331 -6.62 8.69 -9.33
CA ALA A 331 -5.18 8.57 -9.63
C ALA A 331 -4.83 7.28 -10.42
N GLY A 332 -5.57 6.18 -10.20
CA GLY A 332 -5.34 4.92 -10.91
C GLY A 332 -5.60 5.02 -12.42
N ILE A 333 -6.61 5.80 -12.82
CA ILE A 333 -6.98 6.00 -14.23
C ILE A 333 -5.83 6.67 -14.98
N ALA A 334 -5.25 7.73 -14.40
CA ALA A 334 -4.14 8.46 -15.01
C ALA A 334 -2.89 7.59 -15.15
N LEU A 335 -2.58 6.79 -14.13
CA LEU A 335 -1.44 5.87 -14.16
C LEU A 335 -1.60 4.84 -15.28
N ILE A 336 -2.76 4.17 -15.35
CA ILE A 336 -3.03 3.18 -16.40
C ILE A 336 -2.91 3.81 -17.79
N LYS A 337 -3.55 4.96 -18.01
CA LYS A 337 -3.50 5.65 -19.31
C LYS A 337 -2.08 5.98 -19.74
N LYS A 338 -1.21 6.39 -18.80
CA LYS A 338 0.17 6.80 -19.10
C LYS A 338 1.12 5.61 -19.33
N TYR A 339 0.95 4.51 -18.58
CA TYR A 339 1.96 3.45 -18.52
C TYR A 339 1.53 2.12 -19.13
N TYR A 340 0.24 1.91 -19.38
CA TYR A 340 -0.30 0.65 -19.90
C TYR A 340 -1.22 0.86 -21.10
N GLY A 341 -2.16 1.82 -21.00
CA GLY A 341 -3.20 2.05 -21.99
C GLY A 341 -4.32 0.99 -21.93
N THR A 342 -5.51 1.41 -22.35
CA THR A 342 -6.71 0.57 -22.53
C THR A 342 -7.33 0.88 -23.89
N LYS A 343 -8.03 -0.08 -24.48
CA LYS A 343 -8.88 0.13 -25.65
C LYS A 343 -10.04 1.08 -25.32
N ASP A 344 -10.66 0.89 -24.16
CA ASP A 344 -11.70 1.78 -23.66
C ASP A 344 -11.10 3.12 -23.18
N PRO A 345 -11.86 4.23 -23.20
CA PRO A 345 -11.37 5.55 -22.81
C PRO A 345 -10.81 5.60 -21.37
N VAL A 346 -11.40 4.80 -20.47
CA VAL A 346 -10.99 4.68 -19.07
C VAL A 346 -11.07 3.23 -18.59
N PRO A 347 -10.18 2.81 -17.67
CA PRO A 347 -10.18 1.45 -17.12
C PRO A 347 -11.22 1.23 -16.02
N GLY A 348 -11.72 2.29 -15.38
CA GLY A 348 -12.60 2.21 -14.21
C GLY A 348 -13.66 3.31 -14.22
N TYR A 349 -14.74 3.04 -13.49
CA TYR A 349 -15.98 3.81 -13.47
C TYR A 349 -16.42 4.07 -12.04
N SER A 350 -17.26 5.09 -11.86
CA SER A 350 -17.96 5.39 -10.62
C SER A 350 -19.35 5.92 -10.93
N VAL A 351 -20.15 6.12 -9.88
CA VAL A 351 -21.50 6.67 -9.91
C VAL A 351 -21.61 7.82 -8.92
N PRO A 352 -22.55 8.76 -9.10
CA PRO A 352 -22.81 9.77 -8.08
C PRO A 352 -23.07 9.15 -6.71
N ALA A 353 -22.43 9.69 -5.68
CA ALA A 353 -22.56 9.21 -4.31
C ALA A 353 -22.56 10.38 -3.31
N ALA A 354 -23.37 10.26 -2.27
CA ALA A 354 -23.36 11.16 -1.13
C ALA A 354 -22.25 10.79 -0.13
N GLU A 355 -21.78 11.79 0.62
CA GLU A 355 -20.99 11.60 1.84
C GLU A 355 -21.68 12.30 3.02
N HIS A 356 -21.26 12.01 4.26
CA HIS A 356 -21.93 12.53 5.46
C HIS A 356 -22.08 14.06 5.45
N SER A 357 -21.11 14.81 4.91
CA SER A 357 -21.19 16.27 4.84
C SER A 357 -22.41 16.74 4.04
N THR A 358 -22.68 16.12 2.88
CA THR A 358 -23.79 16.46 1.99
C THR A 358 -25.16 16.15 2.56
N ILE A 359 -25.24 15.21 3.52
CA ILE A 359 -26.47 14.90 4.26
C ILE A 359 -26.61 15.84 5.47
N THR A 360 -25.59 15.87 6.32
CA THR A 360 -25.62 16.58 7.60
C THR A 360 -25.65 18.10 7.46
N ALA A 361 -25.25 18.67 6.31
CA ALA A 361 -25.37 20.09 6.01
C ALA A 361 -26.82 20.60 6.01
N TRP A 362 -27.81 19.72 5.83
CA TRP A 362 -29.23 20.07 5.92
C TRP A 362 -29.71 20.16 7.38
N GLY A 363 -28.93 19.67 8.33
CA GLY A 363 -29.34 19.50 9.72
C GLY A 363 -30.14 18.22 9.93
N LYS A 364 -30.13 17.71 11.17
CA LYS A 364 -30.68 16.39 11.51
C LYS A 364 -32.15 16.22 11.16
N ASP A 365 -32.95 17.26 11.42
CA ASP A 365 -34.40 17.22 11.19
C ASP A 365 -34.76 17.25 9.68
N HIS A 366 -33.77 17.44 8.81
CA HIS A 366 -33.90 17.54 7.36
C HIS A 366 -33.14 16.44 6.60
N GLU A 367 -32.82 15.31 7.25
CA GLU A 367 -32.17 14.17 6.58
C GLU A 367 -33.00 13.66 5.39
N LYS A 368 -34.33 13.60 5.55
CA LYS A 368 -35.27 13.27 4.47
C LYS A 368 -35.16 14.24 3.28
N ASP A 369 -35.05 15.54 3.56
CA ASP A 369 -35.00 16.55 2.50
C ASP A 369 -33.68 16.44 1.71
N ALA A 370 -32.57 16.15 2.39
CA ALA A 370 -31.28 15.85 1.75
C ALA A 370 -31.39 14.61 0.84
N PHE A 371 -32.01 13.54 1.34
CA PHE A 371 -32.23 12.30 0.60
C PHE A 371 -33.08 12.52 -0.66
N GLU A 372 -34.22 13.19 -0.51
CA GLU A 372 -35.14 13.54 -1.60
C GLU A 372 -34.44 14.39 -2.66
N HIS A 373 -33.69 15.42 -2.23
CA HIS A 373 -32.92 16.27 -3.13
C HIS A 373 -31.94 15.45 -3.98
N ILE A 374 -31.11 14.63 -3.36
CA ILE A 374 -30.03 13.88 -4.04
C ILE A 374 -30.59 12.88 -5.05
N VAL A 375 -31.60 12.08 -4.66
CA VAL A 375 -32.17 11.06 -5.57
C VAL A 375 -32.94 11.69 -6.73
N THR A 376 -33.44 12.91 -6.56
CA THR A 376 -34.08 13.71 -7.61
C THR A 376 -33.04 14.31 -8.56
N GLN A 377 -31.92 14.84 -8.06
CA GLN A 377 -30.81 15.33 -8.90
C GLN A 377 -30.21 14.21 -9.76
N PHE A 378 -30.08 13.01 -9.20
CA PHE A 378 -29.52 11.84 -9.88
C PHE A 378 -30.61 10.79 -10.16
N SER A 379 -31.73 11.20 -10.75
CA SER A 379 -32.91 10.33 -11.00
C SER A 379 -32.68 9.25 -12.06
N SER A 380 -31.74 9.47 -12.98
CA SER A 380 -31.57 8.66 -14.20
C SER A 380 -30.25 7.87 -14.24
N VAL A 381 -29.51 7.85 -13.14
CA VAL A 381 -28.28 7.06 -12.96
C VAL A 381 -28.30 6.34 -11.62
N PRO A 382 -27.49 5.28 -11.41
CA PRO A 382 -27.33 4.72 -10.08
C PRO A 382 -26.82 5.80 -9.13
N VAL A 383 -27.35 5.85 -7.91
CA VAL A 383 -26.92 6.83 -6.91
C VAL A 383 -26.73 6.14 -5.56
N SER A 384 -25.56 6.31 -4.96
CA SER A 384 -25.30 5.81 -3.60
C SER A 384 -25.58 6.89 -2.58
N VAL A 385 -26.37 6.59 -1.55
CA VAL A 385 -26.69 7.55 -0.49
C VAL A 385 -26.34 6.95 0.88
N VAL A 386 -25.35 7.57 1.54
CA VAL A 386 -25.00 7.23 2.92
C VAL A 386 -26.18 7.53 3.84
N SER A 387 -26.62 6.51 4.57
CA SER A 387 -27.90 6.54 5.29
C SER A 387 -27.74 6.31 6.80
N ASP A 388 -26.54 6.42 7.34
CA ASP A 388 -26.24 6.19 8.75
C ASP A 388 -25.77 7.43 9.50
N SER A 389 -26.02 8.63 8.96
CA SER A 389 -25.63 9.90 9.60
C SER A 389 -26.17 10.04 11.02
N TYR A 390 -27.36 9.48 11.28
CA TYR A 390 -27.98 9.49 12.61
C TYR A 390 -28.48 8.11 13.05
N ASP A 391 -29.33 7.45 12.26
CA ASP A 391 -29.84 6.10 12.53
C ASP A 391 -30.18 5.37 11.22
N ILE A 392 -29.32 4.42 10.84
CA ILE A 392 -29.45 3.63 9.62
C ILE A 392 -30.77 2.85 9.53
N TYR A 393 -31.30 2.40 10.66
CA TYR A 393 -32.52 1.59 10.68
C TYR A 393 -33.75 2.47 10.48
N ASN A 394 -33.80 3.64 11.11
CA ASN A 394 -34.85 4.63 10.86
C ASN A 394 -34.80 5.14 9.41
N ALA A 395 -33.62 5.46 8.89
CA ALA A 395 -33.44 5.90 7.51
C ALA A 395 -33.97 4.86 6.52
N CYS A 396 -33.67 3.57 6.72
CA CYS A 396 -34.17 2.50 5.86
C CYS A 396 -35.67 2.24 6.02
N GLU A 397 -36.19 2.19 7.26
CA GLU A 397 -37.57 1.79 7.52
C GLU A 397 -38.59 2.91 7.25
N LYS A 398 -38.30 4.12 7.75
CA LYS A 398 -39.22 5.26 7.78
C LYS A 398 -38.97 6.23 6.65
N ILE A 399 -37.71 6.61 6.41
CA ILE A 399 -37.43 7.61 5.37
C ILE A 399 -37.51 6.97 3.98
N TRP A 400 -36.65 6.00 3.68
CA TRP A 400 -36.67 5.30 2.39
C TRP A 400 -37.89 4.38 2.23
N GLY A 401 -38.24 3.67 3.30
CA GLY A 401 -39.31 2.67 3.29
C GLY A 401 -40.73 3.21 3.42
N GLU A 402 -40.92 4.48 3.80
CA GLU A 402 -42.24 5.11 3.91
C GLU A 402 -42.25 6.47 3.18
N ASP A 403 -41.62 7.51 3.73
CA ASP A 403 -41.76 8.90 3.26
C ASP A 403 -41.35 9.09 1.79
N LEU A 404 -40.18 8.57 1.41
CA LEU A 404 -39.60 8.71 0.07
C LEU A 404 -39.80 7.48 -0.80
N ARG A 405 -40.56 6.48 -0.33
CA ARG A 405 -40.73 5.19 -1.03
C ARG A 405 -41.22 5.38 -2.47
N HIS A 406 -42.11 6.35 -2.69
CA HIS A 406 -42.67 6.67 -4.00
C HIS A 406 -41.62 7.12 -5.04
N LEU A 407 -40.56 7.81 -4.60
CA LEU A 407 -39.43 8.19 -5.45
C LEU A 407 -38.51 7.01 -5.77
N ILE A 408 -38.48 5.99 -4.91
CA ILE A 408 -37.60 4.83 -5.07
C ILE A 408 -38.22 3.79 -6.01
N VAL A 409 -39.51 3.50 -5.83
CA VAL A 409 -40.22 2.52 -6.67
C VAL A 409 -40.40 2.97 -8.12
N SER A 410 -40.26 4.26 -8.40
CA SER A 410 -40.38 4.84 -9.74
C SER A 410 -39.05 4.89 -10.49
N ARG A 411 -37.93 4.49 -9.87
CA ARG A 411 -36.62 4.51 -10.53
C ARG A 411 -36.47 3.36 -11.53
N SER A 412 -35.65 3.60 -12.55
CA SER A 412 -35.27 2.59 -13.55
C SER A 412 -34.39 1.50 -12.93
N THR A 413 -34.40 0.31 -13.54
CA THR A 413 -33.46 -0.79 -13.26
C THR A 413 -32.00 -0.37 -13.50
N GLU A 414 -31.77 0.54 -14.45
CA GLU A 414 -30.45 1.08 -14.77
C GLU A 414 -30.03 2.23 -13.85
N ALA A 415 -30.93 2.70 -12.98
CA ALA A 415 -30.71 3.83 -12.10
C ALA A 415 -31.09 3.53 -10.64
N PRO A 416 -30.64 2.42 -10.03
CA PRO A 416 -31.06 2.04 -8.69
C PRO A 416 -30.60 3.06 -7.64
N LEU A 417 -31.39 3.20 -6.58
CA LEU A 417 -30.89 3.71 -5.30
C LEU A 417 -30.00 2.64 -4.67
N ILE A 418 -28.80 3.03 -4.26
CA ILE A 418 -27.86 2.16 -3.54
C ILE A 418 -27.70 2.69 -2.12
N ILE A 419 -28.43 2.11 -1.17
CA ILE A 419 -28.37 2.52 0.25
C ILE A 419 -27.01 2.11 0.83
N ARG A 420 -26.34 3.04 1.51
CA ARG A 420 -25.01 2.82 2.09
C ARG A 420 -25.01 2.95 3.62
N PRO A 421 -24.96 1.83 4.37
CA PRO A 421 -24.45 1.83 5.74
C PRO A 421 -22.92 2.06 5.78
N ASP A 422 -22.42 2.77 6.81
CA ASP A 422 -21.00 3.13 6.95
C ASP A 422 -20.51 3.05 8.42
N SER A 423 -21.22 2.32 9.28
CA SER A 423 -20.86 2.13 10.70
C SER A 423 -21.51 0.89 11.31
N GLY A 424 -21.02 0.46 12.46
CA GLY A 424 -21.52 -0.71 13.21
C GLY A 424 -20.79 -2.01 12.90
N ASN A 425 -21.33 -3.14 13.35
CA ASN A 425 -20.80 -4.46 12.95
C ASN A 425 -21.20 -4.70 11.48
N PRO A 426 -20.25 -4.93 10.54
CA PRO A 426 -20.57 -5.00 9.11
C PRO A 426 -21.59 -6.10 8.76
N LEU A 427 -21.45 -7.30 9.33
CA LEU A 427 -22.36 -8.42 9.05
C LEU A 427 -23.76 -8.14 9.60
N ASP A 428 -23.85 -7.79 10.88
CA ASP A 428 -25.14 -7.59 11.54
C ASP A 428 -25.91 -6.43 10.91
N THR A 429 -25.21 -5.35 10.56
CA THR A 429 -25.79 -4.16 9.93
C THR A 429 -26.33 -4.49 8.55
N VAL A 430 -25.56 -5.17 7.70
CA VAL A 430 -26.02 -5.59 6.36
C VAL A 430 -27.26 -6.47 6.45
N LEU A 431 -27.26 -7.49 7.32
CA LEU A 431 -28.41 -8.38 7.48
C LEU A 431 -29.66 -7.63 7.96
N LYS A 432 -29.51 -6.75 8.96
CA LYS A 432 -30.64 -6.00 9.50
C LYS A 432 -31.19 -4.98 8.50
N VAL A 433 -30.34 -4.32 7.72
CA VAL A 433 -30.75 -3.43 6.62
C VAL A 433 -31.53 -4.23 5.57
N LEU A 434 -31.01 -5.37 5.10
CA LEU A 434 -31.71 -6.22 4.13
C LEU A 434 -33.08 -6.69 4.65
N ASP A 435 -33.16 -7.10 5.92
CA ASP A 435 -34.42 -7.53 6.54
C ASP A 435 -35.45 -6.39 6.68
N ILE A 436 -35.01 -5.16 6.97
CA ILE A 436 -35.88 -3.97 6.96
C ILE A 436 -36.39 -3.70 5.55
N LEU A 437 -35.48 -3.58 4.58
CA LEU A 437 -35.84 -3.29 3.20
C LEU A 437 -36.75 -4.37 2.62
N GLY A 438 -36.50 -5.65 2.97
CA GLY A 438 -37.34 -6.77 2.56
C GLY A 438 -38.76 -6.77 3.11
N LYS A 439 -39.02 -6.02 4.19
CA LYS A 439 -40.38 -5.78 4.71
C LYS A 439 -41.07 -4.57 4.07
N LYS A 440 -40.29 -3.58 3.60
CA LYS A 440 -40.80 -2.31 3.06
C LYS A 440 -40.95 -2.32 1.53
N PHE A 441 -40.19 -3.16 0.84
CA PHE A 441 -40.15 -3.28 -0.61
C PHE A 441 -40.50 -4.70 -1.06
N PRO A 442 -41.08 -4.87 -2.26
CA PRO A 442 -41.46 -6.19 -2.76
C PRO A 442 -40.22 -7.04 -3.06
N VAL A 443 -40.03 -8.10 -2.29
CA VAL A 443 -38.95 -9.07 -2.49
C VAL A 443 -39.42 -10.21 -3.38
N THR A 444 -38.55 -10.63 -4.30
CA THR A 444 -38.74 -11.86 -5.08
C THR A 444 -37.79 -12.95 -4.59
N GLU A 445 -38.08 -14.19 -4.93
CA GLU A 445 -37.15 -15.31 -4.80
C GLU A 445 -36.57 -15.63 -6.18
N ASN A 446 -35.25 -15.65 -6.32
CA ASN A 446 -34.61 -15.98 -7.59
C ASN A 446 -34.61 -17.50 -7.86
N SER A 447 -34.13 -17.93 -9.03
CA SER A 447 -34.11 -19.34 -9.43
C SER A 447 -33.24 -20.25 -8.55
N LYS A 448 -32.44 -19.70 -7.63
CA LYS A 448 -31.63 -20.45 -6.65
C LYS A 448 -32.26 -20.51 -5.26
N GLY A 449 -33.45 -19.93 -5.07
CA GLY A 449 -34.15 -19.92 -3.79
C GLY A 449 -33.63 -18.84 -2.83
N TYR A 450 -33.08 -17.74 -3.34
CA TYR A 450 -32.55 -16.62 -2.55
C TYR A 450 -33.39 -15.35 -2.75
N LYS A 451 -33.56 -14.60 -1.66
CA LYS A 451 -34.28 -13.32 -1.65
C LYS A 451 -33.53 -12.26 -2.47
N LEU A 452 -34.27 -11.54 -3.28
CA LEU A 452 -33.79 -10.48 -4.16
C LEU A 452 -34.65 -9.22 -3.99
N LEU A 453 -34.01 -8.10 -3.69
CA LEU A 453 -34.61 -6.77 -3.68
C LEU A 453 -35.05 -6.37 -5.09
N PRO A 454 -36.08 -5.52 -5.23
CA PRO A 454 -36.50 -5.05 -6.53
C PRO A 454 -35.35 -4.32 -7.24
N PRO A 455 -35.27 -4.36 -8.58
CA PRO A 455 -34.08 -3.98 -9.34
C PRO A 455 -33.64 -2.51 -9.17
N TYR A 456 -34.56 -1.63 -8.78
CA TYR A 456 -34.30 -0.22 -8.49
C TYR A 456 -33.70 0.05 -7.09
N LEU A 457 -33.45 -0.98 -6.28
CA LEU A 457 -32.93 -0.84 -4.91
C LEU A 457 -31.82 -1.85 -4.62
N ARG A 458 -30.67 -1.37 -4.20
CA ARG A 458 -29.49 -2.17 -3.81
C ARG A 458 -28.84 -1.60 -2.55
N VAL A 459 -27.86 -2.32 -2.03
CA VAL A 459 -27.06 -1.90 -0.86
C VAL A 459 -25.58 -1.90 -1.22
N ILE A 460 -24.81 -0.97 -0.65
CA ILE A 460 -23.34 -1.00 -0.65
C ILE A 460 -22.82 -0.91 0.78
N GLN A 461 -22.06 -1.91 1.22
CA GLN A 461 -21.36 -1.87 2.51
C GLN A 461 -19.95 -1.29 2.29
N GLY A 462 -19.69 -0.08 2.80
CA GLY A 462 -18.42 0.63 2.61
C GLY A 462 -17.48 0.64 3.82
N ASP A 463 -18.00 0.36 5.02
CA ASP A 463 -17.24 0.39 6.27
C ASP A 463 -16.74 -1.00 6.69
N GLY A 464 -15.56 -1.04 7.31
CA GLY A 464 -15.01 -2.26 7.89
C GLY A 464 -14.67 -3.39 6.92
N VAL A 465 -14.79 -3.19 5.59
CA VAL A 465 -14.59 -4.25 4.59
C VAL A 465 -13.10 -4.53 4.36
N ASP A 466 -12.69 -5.74 4.72
CA ASP A 466 -11.47 -6.41 4.31
C ASP A 466 -11.77 -7.83 3.82
N ILE A 467 -10.77 -8.58 3.38
CA ILE A 467 -10.99 -9.92 2.83
C ILE A 467 -11.69 -10.90 3.81
N ASN A 468 -11.50 -10.74 5.13
CA ASN A 468 -12.09 -11.65 6.11
C ASN A 468 -13.55 -11.27 6.40
N THR A 469 -13.80 -9.98 6.62
CA THR A 469 -15.15 -9.47 6.87
C THR A 469 -16.02 -9.58 5.62
N LEU A 470 -15.47 -9.41 4.42
CA LEU A 470 -16.15 -9.69 3.15
C LEU A 470 -16.67 -11.13 3.13
N GLN A 471 -15.80 -12.11 3.44
CA GLN A 471 -16.15 -13.52 3.51
C GLN A 471 -17.22 -13.81 4.59
N GLU A 472 -17.15 -13.13 5.73
CA GLU A 472 -18.15 -13.26 6.80
C GLU A 472 -19.52 -12.71 6.38
N ILE A 473 -19.56 -11.55 5.72
CA ILE A 473 -20.80 -10.92 5.25
C ILE A 473 -21.49 -11.80 4.21
N VAL A 474 -20.79 -12.24 3.17
CA VAL A 474 -21.41 -13.04 2.09
C VAL A 474 -21.87 -14.42 2.58
N GLU A 475 -21.15 -15.03 3.52
CA GLU A 475 -21.58 -16.28 4.16
C GLU A 475 -22.82 -16.06 5.03
N GLY A 476 -22.85 -15.00 5.84
CA GLY A 476 -24.03 -14.67 6.65
C GLY A 476 -25.26 -14.36 5.79
N MET A 477 -25.10 -13.62 4.70
CA MET A 477 -26.16 -13.38 3.71
C MET A 477 -26.68 -14.69 3.12
N LYS A 478 -25.78 -15.58 2.70
CA LYS A 478 -26.15 -16.90 2.17
C LYS A 478 -26.95 -17.72 3.20
N GLN A 479 -26.50 -17.76 4.46
CA GLN A 479 -27.20 -18.47 5.55
C GLN A 479 -28.59 -17.91 5.80
N LYS A 480 -28.76 -16.58 5.66
CA LYS A 480 -30.05 -15.89 5.79
C LYS A 480 -30.85 -15.85 4.49
N LYS A 481 -30.47 -16.61 3.46
CA LYS A 481 -31.16 -16.69 2.16
C LYS A 481 -31.30 -15.33 1.46
N TRP A 482 -30.29 -14.47 1.56
CA TRP A 482 -30.18 -13.24 0.79
C TRP A 482 -29.20 -13.46 -0.37
N SER A 483 -29.60 -13.11 -1.60
CA SER A 483 -28.71 -13.20 -2.76
C SER A 483 -27.59 -12.16 -2.67
N ILE A 484 -26.40 -12.49 -3.13
CA ILE A 484 -25.28 -11.53 -3.25
C ILE A 484 -25.56 -10.48 -4.33
N GLU A 485 -26.50 -10.71 -5.24
CA GLU A 485 -26.99 -9.73 -6.21
C GLU A 485 -27.38 -8.40 -5.54
N ASN A 486 -27.90 -8.46 -4.31
CA ASN A 486 -28.38 -7.30 -3.55
C ASN A 486 -27.30 -6.33 -3.09
N VAL A 487 -26.06 -6.81 -2.89
CA VAL A 487 -25.02 -6.07 -2.17
C VAL A 487 -23.78 -5.91 -3.04
N SER A 488 -23.23 -4.70 -3.03
CA SER A 488 -21.86 -4.40 -3.46
C SER A 488 -21.04 -3.97 -2.24
N PHE A 489 -19.72 -3.92 -2.38
CA PHE A 489 -18.82 -3.60 -1.29
C PHE A 489 -17.90 -2.45 -1.68
N GLY A 490 -17.71 -1.50 -0.77
CA GLY A 490 -16.63 -0.51 -0.85
C GLY A 490 -15.52 -0.90 0.12
N SER A 491 -14.25 -0.86 -0.30
CA SER A 491 -13.12 -1.08 0.60
C SER A 491 -12.05 -0.03 0.39
N GLY A 492 -11.64 0.60 1.50
CA GLY A 492 -10.64 1.67 1.49
C GLY A 492 -9.27 1.21 1.97
N GLY A 493 -8.93 1.57 3.22
CA GLY A 493 -7.62 1.29 3.80
C GLY A 493 -7.25 -0.21 3.81
N ALA A 494 -8.21 -1.11 3.96
CA ALA A 494 -7.92 -2.55 3.91
C ALA A 494 -7.56 -3.07 2.51
N LEU A 495 -8.11 -2.46 1.46
CA LEU A 495 -7.82 -2.81 0.08
C LEU A 495 -6.43 -2.29 -0.34
N LEU A 496 -6.11 -1.03 -0.01
CA LEU A 496 -4.93 -0.35 -0.55
C LEU A 496 -3.80 -0.07 0.44
N GLN A 497 -4.02 -0.10 1.76
CA GLN A 497 -3.00 0.32 2.75
C GLN A 497 -2.63 -0.76 3.79
N LYS A 498 -3.59 -1.59 4.23
CA LYS A 498 -3.40 -2.63 5.26
C LYS A 498 -2.69 -3.87 4.71
N LEU A 499 -1.64 -3.66 3.93
CA LEU A 499 -0.86 -4.66 3.23
C LEU A 499 0.63 -4.43 3.51
N THR A 500 1.40 -5.50 3.58
CA THR A 500 2.85 -5.41 3.78
C THR A 500 3.56 -6.37 2.83
N ARG A 501 4.82 -6.07 2.51
CA ARG A 501 5.69 -6.92 1.68
C ARG A 501 5.74 -8.37 2.17
N ASP A 502 5.69 -8.56 3.49
CA ASP A 502 5.76 -9.86 4.13
C ASP A 502 4.45 -10.66 4.07
N LEU A 503 3.34 -10.07 3.59
CA LEU A 503 2.08 -10.81 3.36
C LEU A 503 2.28 -11.96 2.37
N LEU A 504 3.01 -11.69 1.28
CA LEU A 504 3.36 -12.64 0.22
C LEU A 504 4.87 -13.01 0.24
N ASN A 505 5.62 -12.48 1.22
CA ASN A 505 7.06 -12.65 1.33
C ASN A 505 7.84 -12.26 0.05
N CYS A 506 7.40 -11.19 -0.62
CA CYS A 506 8.03 -10.63 -1.82
C CYS A 506 9.51 -10.29 -1.56
N SER A 507 10.44 -10.92 -2.28
CA SER A 507 11.86 -10.88 -1.94
C SER A 507 12.75 -10.91 -3.18
N PHE A 508 13.80 -10.09 -3.16
CA PHE A 508 14.85 -10.07 -4.17
C PHE A 508 16.16 -10.64 -3.62
N LYS A 509 16.87 -11.49 -4.36
CA LYS A 509 18.14 -12.08 -3.93
C LYS A 509 19.08 -12.36 -5.11
N CYS A 510 20.39 -12.24 -4.86
CA CYS A 510 21.42 -12.77 -5.74
C CYS A 510 21.39 -14.31 -5.70
N SER A 511 21.42 -14.93 -6.87
CA SER A 511 21.50 -16.40 -7.01
C SER A 511 22.69 -16.87 -7.84
N TYR A 512 23.32 -15.99 -8.62
CA TYR A 512 24.47 -16.34 -9.45
C TYR A 512 25.44 -15.17 -9.58
N VAL A 513 26.74 -15.46 -9.57
CA VAL A 513 27.81 -14.49 -9.83
C VAL A 513 28.85 -15.09 -10.77
N VAL A 514 29.58 -14.25 -11.50
CA VAL A 514 30.79 -14.66 -12.22
C VAL A 514 31.98 -13.94 -11.59
N THR A 515 32.91 -14.70 -11.03
CA THR A 515 34.12 -14.19 -10.38
C THR A 515 35.34 -14.92 -10.93
N ASN A 516 36.39 -14.20 -11.32
CA ASN A 516 37.55 -14.77 -12.02
C ASN A 516 37.17 -15.59 -13.27
N GLY A 517 36.14 -15.15 -14.01
CA GLY A 517 35.63 -15.85 -15.19
C GLY A 517 34.82 -17.13 -14.90
N LEU A 518 34.67 -17.53 -13.64
CA LEU A 518 33.93 -18.73 -13.24
C LEU A 518 32.56 -18.38 -12.69
N GLY A 519 31.53 -19.03 -13.22
CA GLY A 519 30.17 -18.95 -12.71
C GLY A 519 29.99 -19.71 -11.40
N VAL A 520 29.41 -19.06 -10.39
CA VAL A 520 29.17 -19.65 -9.08
C VAL A 520 27.71 -19.49 -8.69
N ASN A 521 27.08 -20.61 -8.34
CA ASN A 521 25.73 -20.62 -7.76
C ASN A 521 25.82 -20.15 -6.31
N VAL A 522 25.20 -19.01 -6.00
CA VAL A 522 25.17 -18.44 -4.64
C VAL A 522 23.77 -18.52 -4.06
N PHE A 523 23.67 -18.64 -2.73
CA PHE A 523 22.41 -18.67 -2.02
C PHE A 523 22.62 -18.38 -0.54
N LYS A 524 21.53 -18.05 0.16
CA LYS A 524 21.48 -18.04 1.62
C LYS A 524 20.61 -19.20 2.12
N ASP A 525 21.01 -19.78 3.24
CA ASP A 525 20.24 -20.83 3.91
C ASP A 525 20.35 -20.66 5.44
N PRO A 526 19.57 -19.75 6.05
CA PRO A 526 19.68 -19.48 7.48
C PRO A 526 19.19 -20.67 8.31
N VAL A 527 20.08 -21.21 9.16
CA VAL A 527 19.80 -22.39 10.01
C VAL A 527 18.53 -22.25 10.87
N ALA A 528 18.26 -21.04 11.37
CA ALA A 528 17.11 -20.77 12.25
C ALA A 528 15.79 -20.49 11.50
N ASP A 529 15.81 -20.39 10.17
CA ASP A 529 14.60 -20.11 9.37
C ASP A 529 14.74 -20.67 7.94
N PRO A 530 14.45 -21.97 7.73
CA PRO A 530 14.52 -22.60 6.41
C PRO A 530 13.59 -21.97 5.37
N ASN A 531 12.51 -21.27 5.77
CA ASN A 531 11.65 -20.53 4.84
C ASN A 531 12.38 -19.36 4.17
N LYS A 532 13.54 -18.95 4.71
CA LYS A 532 14.38 -17.90 4.12
C LYS A 532 15.45 -18.42 3.16
N ARG A 533 15.54 -19.74 2.94
CA ARG A 533 16.41 -20.33 1.93
C ARG A 533 16.11 -19.72 0.56
N SER A 534 17.14 -19.32 -0.17
CA SER A 534 17.01 -18.78 -1.53
C SER A 534 17.39 -19.81 -2.58
N LYS A 535 16.82 -19.67 -3.77
CA LYS A 535 17.20 -20.39 -4.98
C LYS A 535 18.66 -20.17 -5.40
N LYS A 536 19.19 -21.10 -6.20
CA LYS A 536 20.59 -21.18 -6.63
C LYS A 536 20.74 -21.01 -8.14
N GLY A 537 21.81 -20.33 -8.56
CA GLY A 537 22.24 -20.24 -9.96
C GLY A 537 21.34 -19.40 -10.87
N ARG A 538 21.50 -19.61 -12.18
CA ARG A 538 20.62 -19.03 -13.21
C ARG A 538 19.25 -19.67 -13.13
N LEU A 539 18.19 -18.87 -13.28
CA LEU A 539 16.81 -19.30 -13.10
C LEU A 539 16.00 -19.13 -14.38
N SER A 540 15.02 -19.99 -14.57
CA SER A 540 14.02 -19.89 -15.65
C SER A 540 12.67 -20.42 -15.15
N LEU A 541 11.57 -19.94 -15.73
CA LEU A 541 10.21 -20.34 -15.35
C LEU A 541 9.56 -21.12 -16.49
N HIS A 542 8.99 -22.28 -16.18
CA HIS A 542 8.43 -23.17 -17.20
C HIS A 542 7.06 -23.70 -16.82
N ARG A 543 6.34 -24.24 -17.81
CA ARG A 543 5.16 -25.06 -17.58
C ARG A 543 5.56 -26.50 -17.29
N THR A 544 4.89 -27.13 -16.33
CA THR A 544 5.00 -28.58 -16.13
C THR A 544 4.11 -29.33 -17.13
N PRO A 545 4.31 -30.64 -17.35
CA PRO A 545 3.42 -31.44 -18.21
C PRO A 545 1.95 -31.41 -17.77
N ALA A 546 1.68 -31.19 -16.48
CA ALA A 546 0.33 -31.06 -15.92
C ALA A 546 -0.25 -29.63 -16.04
N GLY A 547 0.45 -28.70 -16.69
CA GLY A 547 0.01 -27.30 -16.86
C GLY A 547 0.34 -26.36 -15.70
N ASN A 548 0.97 -26.85 -14.62
CA ASN A 548 1.43 -26.03 -13.49
C ASN A 548 2.72 -25.26 -13.84
N PHE A 549 3.28 -24.52 -12.88
CA PHE A 549 4.52 -23.79 -13.03
C PHE A 549 5.67 -24.41 -12.24
N VAL A 550 6.89 -24.32 -12.78
CA VAL A 550 8.11 -24.71 -12.10
C VAL A 550 9.25 -23.73 -12.40
N THR A 551 9.99 -23.33 -11.37
CA THR A 551 11.24 -22.61 -11.52
C THR A 551 12.40 -23.59 -11.55
N LEU A 552 13.10 -23.66 -12.66
CA LEU A 552 14.33 -24.44 -12.77
C LEU A 552 15.51 -23.60 -12.26
N GLU A 553 16.31 -24.21 -11.39
CA GLU A 553 17.49 -23.60 -10.76
C GLU A 553 18.78 -24.09 -11.44
N GLU A 554 19.90 -23.46 -11.10
CA GLU A 554 21.24 -23.92 -11.49
C GLU A 554 21.46 -24.00 -13.03
N GLY A 555 20.73 -23.18 -13.80
CA GLY A 555 20.84 -23.17 -15.26
C GLY A 555 20.16 -24.36 -15.96
N LYS A 556 19.40 -25.20 -15.24
CA LYS A 556 18.74 -26.39 -15.81
C LYS A 556 17.70 -26.08 -16.89
N GLY A 557 17.28 -24.82 -17.03
CA GLY A 557 16.47 -24.39 -18.18
C GLY A 557 17.19 -24.57 -19.52
N ASP A 558 18.52 -24.53 -19.54
CA ASP A 558 19.33 -24.73 -20.75
C ASP A 558 19.29 -26.21 -21.23
N LEU A 559 18.72 -27.14 -20.44
CA LEU A 559 18.49 -28.53 -20.85
C LEU A 559 17.23 -28.69 -21.72
N GLU A 560 16.38 -27.66 -21.80
CA GLU A 560 15.17 -27.61 -22.64
C GLU A 560 14.11 -28.71 -22.35
N GLU A 561 14.20 -29.41 -21.21
CA GLU A 561 13.30 -30.51 -20.81
C GLU A 561 11.85 -30.06 -20.50
N TYR A 562 11.65 -28.78 -20.18
CA TYR A 562 10.35 -28.21 -19.78
C TYR A 562 9.79 -27.20 -20.80
N GLY A 563 10.32 -27.19 -22.02
CA GLY A 563 9.94 -26.26 -23.07
C GLY A 563 10.56 -24.88 -22.90
N HIS A 564 9.84 -23.84 -23.32
CA HIS A 564 10.37 -22.48 -23.37
C HIS A 564 10.27 -21.76 -22.02
N ASP A 565 11.28 -20.95 -21.71
CA ASP A 565 11.26 -20.04 -20.57
C ASP A 565 10.17 -18.97 -20.74
N LEU A 566 9.33 -18.81 -19.72
CA LEU A 566 8.24 -17.85 -19.67
C LEU A 566 8.71 -16.44 -19.28
N LEU A 567 9.98 -16.29 -18.86
CA LEU A 567 10.56 -14.97 -18.61
C LEU A 567 10.99 -14.31 -19.93
N HIS A 568 10.44 -13.14 -20.22
CA HIS A 568 10.79 -12.36 -21.40
C HIS A 568 11.65 -11.15 -21.02
N THR A 569 12.63 -10.80 -21.85
CA THR A 569 13.37 -9.54 -21.68
C THR A 569 12.41 -8.35 -21.83
N VAL A 570 12.19 -7.63 -20.72
CA VAL A 570 11.30 -6.46 -20.64
C VAL A 570 12.09 -5.16 -20.55
N PHE A 571 13.36 -5.22 -20.16
CA PHE A 571 14.26 -4.09 -20.12
C PHE A 571 15.67 -4.51 -20.51
N LYS A 572 16.35 -3.70 -21.34
CA LYS A 572 17.76 -3.90 -21.68
C LYS A 572 18.43 -2.57 -21.97
N ASN A 573 19.55 -2.29 -21.30
CA ASN A 573 20.43 -1.16 -21.58
C ASN A 573 19.69 0.19 -21.67
N GLY A 574 18.87 0.49 -20.65
CA GLY A 574 18.09 1.73 -20.58
C GLY A 574 16.80 1.75 -21.39
N LYS A 575 16.43 0.67 -22.08
CA LYS A 575 15.24 0.62 -22.94
C LYS A 575 14.25 -0.43 -22.46
N VAL A 576 12.96 -0.07 -22.43
CA VAL A 576 11.87 -1.04 -22.29
C VAL A 576 11.72 -1.77 -23.62
N THR A 577 11.84 -3.10 -23.61
CA THR A 577 11.86 -3.94 -24.83
C THR A 577 10.56 -4.69 -25.07
N LYS A 578 9.73 -4.84 -24.04
CA LYS A 578 8.40 -5.44 -24.13
C LYS A 578 7.47 -4.72 -23.18
N SER A 579 6.22 -4.50 -23.61
CA SER A 579 5.19 -3.87 -22.81
C SER A 579 3.86 -4.59 -23.00
N TYR A 580 2.98 -4.47 -22.02
CA TYR A 580 1.65 -5.06 -22.00
C TYR A 580 0.62 -3.95 -21.86
N SER A 581 -0.46 -4.02 -22.65
CA SER A 581 -1.64 -3.19 -22.44
C SER A 581 -2.38 -3.61 -21.17
N PHE A 582 -3.17 -2.71 -20.59
CA PHE A 582 -3.94 -3.04 -19.40
C PHE A 582 -5.03 -4.09 -19.68
N ASP A 583 -5.52 -4.15 -20.92
CA ASP A 583 -6.47 -5.18 -21.35
C ASP A 583 -5.84 -6.58 -21.38
N GLU A 584 -4.60 -6.70 -21.85
CA GLU A 584 -3.84 -7.96 -21.77
C GLU A 584 -3.58 -8.37 -20.31
N VAL A 585 -3.24 -7.42 -19.45
CA VAL A 585 -3.03 -7.66 -18.01
C VAL A 585 -4.31 -8.20 -17.38
N ARG A 586 -5.47 -7.58 -17.65
CA ARG A 586 -6.78 -8.05 -17.17
C ARG A 586 -7.08 -9.45 -17.67
N LYS A 587 -6.88 -9.72 -18.97
CA LYS A 587 -7.11 -11.04 -19.58
C LYS A 587 -6.28 -12.12 -18.90
N ASN A 588 -4.99 -11.87 -18.68
CA ASN A 588 -4.08 -12.82 -18.03
C ASN A 588 -4.47 -13.11 -16.58
N ALA A 589 -5.08 -12.13 -15.88
CA ALA A 589 -5.44 -12.23 -14.47
C ALA A 589 -6.85 -12.78 -14.19
N GLN A 590 -7.63 -13.10 -15.22
CA GLN A 590 -9.00 -13.61 -15.09
C GLN A 590 -9.09 -14.82 -14.15
N LEU A 591 -10.24 -15.00 -13.50
CA LEU A 591 -10.53 -16.22 -12.76
C LEU A 591 -10.91 -17.34 -13.73
N ASN A 592 -10.53 -18.59 -13.42
CA ASN A 592 -10.94 -19.74 -14.21
C ASN A 592 -12.48 -19.84 -14.30
N ILE A 593 -13.18 -19.54 -13.20
CA ILE A 593 -14.65 -19.53 -13.15
C ILE A 593 -15.29 -18.50 -14.10
N GLU A 594 -14.57 -17.42 -14.46
CA GLU A 594 -15.05 -16.46 -15.47
C GLU A 594 -14.86 -17.01 -16.89
N GLN A 595 -13.88 -17.90 -17.10
CA GLN A 595 -13.64 -18.57 -18.39
C GLN A 595 -14.64 -19.72 -18.61
N ASP A 596 -15.00 -20.44 -17.54
CA ASP A 596 -15.93 -21.58 -17.60
C ASP A 596 -17.39 -21.16 -17.83
N VAL A 597 -17.75 -19.92 -17.49
CA VAL A 597 -19.13 -19.38 -17.56
C VAL A 597 -19.33 -18.47 -18.78
N ALA A 598 -18.26 -18.09 -19.48
CA ALA A 598 -18.39 -17.30 -20.71
C ALA A 598 -19.11 -18.12 -21.80
N PRO A 599 -20.15 -17.58 -22.47
CA PRO A 599 -20.77 -18.27 -23.59
C PRO A 599 -19.72 -18.47 -24.69
N HIS A 600 -19.49 -19.73 -25.08
CA HIS A 600 -18.62 -20.12 -26.19
C HIS A 600 -19.09 -19.54 -27.52
#